data_AF-A0A838HUN9-F1
#
_entry.id   AF-A0A838HUN9-F1
#
_cell.length_a   1.000
_cell.length_b   1.000
_cell.length_c   1.000
_cell.angle_alpha   90.00
_cell.angle_beta   90.00
_cell.angle_gamma   90.00
#
_symmetry.space_group_name_H-M   'P 1'
#
loop_
_entity.id
_entity.type
_entity.pdbx_description
1 polymer ?
#
loop_
_entity_poly.entity_id
_entity_poly.type
_entity_poly.pdbx_seq_one_letter_code
_entity_poly.pdbx_strand_id
1 'polypeptide(L)'
;MPRLQVYLPDDLYHEVKSRGLPASELLQEAVRAELQRRRALDATDDYLTALAQEVGEPTPRQLSRADSIVRRIRNRQVNQAG
;
A
#
# COMPACT_ATOMS: atom_id res chain seq x y z
N MET A 1 2.80 -26.29 14.36
CA MET A 1 2.28 -25.42 13.28
C MET A 1 1.96 -26.29 12.06
N PRO A 2 0.94 -25.96 11.24
CA PRO A 2 0.67 -26.69 10.00
C PRO A 2 1.86 -26.56 9.03
N ARG A 3 2.14 -27.62 8.28
CA ARG A 3 3.23 -27.64 7.29
C ARG A 3 2.68 -27.22 5.93
N LEU A 4 3.28 -26.21 5.32
CA LEU A 4 3.01 -25.76 3.97
C LEU A 4 4.24 -26.05 3.10
N GLN A 5 4.05 -26.68 1.94
CA GLN A 5 5.08 -26.82 0.91
C GLN A 5 4.78 -25.81 -0.21
N VAL A 6 5.77 -24.98 -0.53
CA VAL A 6 5.67 -23.95 -1.57
C VAL A 6 6.84 -24.09 -2.53
N TYR A 7 6.58 -23.82 -3.81
CA TYR A 7 7.62 -23.67 -4.81
C TYR A 7 8.18 -22.26 -4.75
N LEU A 8 9.50 -22.16 -4.85
CA LEU A 8 10.19 -20.89 -4.89
C LEU A 8 10.84 -20.76 -6.27
N PRO A 9 10.72 -19.59 -6.94
CA PRO A 9 11.50 -19.28 -8.12
C PRO A 9 12.99 -19.55 -7.92
N ASP A 10 13.67 -20.00 -8.98
CA ASP A 10 15.06 -20.46 -8.88
C ASP A 10 15.99 -19.39 -8.32
N ASP A 11 15.86 -18.14 -8.76
CA ASP A 11 16.64 -17.01 -8.27
C ASP A 11 16.52 -16.84 -6.75
N LEU A 12 15.30 -16.85 -6.22
CA LEU A 12 15.03 -16.74 -4.79
C LEU A 12 15.52 -17.96 -4.01
N TYR A 13 15.42 -19.16 -4.58
CA TYR A 13 15.97 -20.38 -3.98
C TYR A 13 17.48 -20.29 -3.82
N HIS A 14 18.20 -19.88 -4.88
CA HIS A 14 19.65 -19.73 -4.83
C HIS A 14 20.08 -18.68 -3.81
N GLU A 15 19.39 -17.54 -3.74
CA GLU A 15 19.68 -16.48 -2.76
C GLU A 15 19.45 -16.93 -1.30
N VAL A 16 18.35 -17.62 -1.03
CA VAL A 16 18.06 -18.15 0.32
C VAL A 16 19.12 -19.18 0.73
N LYS A 17 19.54 -20.04 -0.21
CA LYS A 17 20.55 -21.07 0.05
C LYS A 17 21.95 -20.48 0.23
N SER A 18 22.38 -19.59 -0.65
CA SER A 18 23.73 -19.01 -0.62
C SER A 18 23.99 -18.21 0.65
N ARG A 19 22.96 -17.56 1.18
CA ARG A 19 23.01 -16.76 2.41
C ARG A 19 22.66 -17.53 3.68
N GLY A 20 22.27 -18.80 3.57
CA GLY A 20 21.88 -19.63 4.72
C GLY A 20 20.64 -19.11 5.47
N LEU A 21 19.70 -18.48 4.76
CA LEU A 21 18.55 -17.85 5.41
C LEU A 21 17.53 -18.88 5.93
N PRO A 22 16.91 -18.62 7.10
CA PRO A 22 15.85 -19.48 7.64
C PRO A 22 14.57 -19.31 6.82
N ALA A 23 14.42 -20.11 5.76
CA ALA A 23 13.32 -19.97 4.78
C ALA A 23 11.93 -19.98 5.42
N SER A 24 11.72 -20.79 6.46
CA SER A 24 10.43 -20.86 7.16
C SER A 24 10.10 -19.59 7.94
N GLU A 25 11.07 -19.00 8.63
CA GLU A 25 10.87 -17.75 9.39
C GLU A 25 10.67 -16.58 8.44
N LEU A 26 11.51 -16.49 7.39
CA LEU A 26 11.38 -15.46 6.35
C LEU A 26 9.99 -15.51 5.68
N LEU A 27 9.51 -16.71 5.33
CA LEU A 27 8.18 -16.87 4.75
C LEU A 27 7.08 -16.48 5.74
N GLN A 28 7.20 -16.85 7.02
CA GLN A 28 6.21 -16.50 8.05
C GLN A 28 6.10 -14.98 8.24
N GLU A 29 7.24 -14.29 8.29
CA GLU A 29 7.29 -12.83 8.40
C GLU A 29 6.71 -12.15 7.16
N ALA A 30 7.11 -12.59 5.97
CA ALA A 30 6.59 -12.06 4.71
C ALA A 30 5.07 -12.24 4.59
N VAL A 31 4.56 -13.44 4.91
CA VAL A 31 3.12 -13.71 4.91
C VAL A 31 2.39 -12.84 5.93
N ARG A 32 2.94 -12.66 7.14
CA ARG A 32 2.33 -11.80 8.16
C ARG A 32 2.25 -10.34 7.70
N ALA A 33 3.35 -9.82 7.13
CA ALA A 33 3.42 -8.45 6.63
C ALA A 33 2.42 -8.21 5.50
N GLU A 34 2.33 -9.16 4.55
CA GLU A 34 1.39 -9.06 3.43
C GLU A 34 -0.06 -9.14 3.90
N LEU A 35 -0.39 -10.04 4.83
CA LEU A 35 -1.75 -10.12 5.38
C LEU A 35 -2.13 -8.83 6.15
N GLN A 36 -1.19 -8.25 6.89
CA GLN A 36 -1.43 -6.98 7.56
C GLN A 36 -1.67 -5.85 6.55
N ARG A 37 -0.87 -5.79 5.49
CA ARG A 37 -1.04 -4.82 4.40
C ARG A 37 -2.42 -4.96 3.76
N ARG A 38 -2.85 -6.18 3.42
CA ARG A 38 -4.16 -6.42 2.80
C ARG A 38 -5.29 -5.99 3.70
N ARG A 39 -5.27 -6.36 5.00
CA ARG A 39 -6.27 -5.90 5.96
C ARG A 39 -6.37 -4.39 6.06
N ALA A 40 -5.24 -3.68 5.99
CA ALA A 40 -5.23 -2.22 6.01
C ALA A 40 -5.85 -1.62 4.72
N LEU A 41 -5.61 -2.24 3.57
CA LEU A 41 -6.24 -1.86 2.31
C LEU A 41 -7.75 -2.10 2.35
N ASP A 42 -8.17 -3.31 2.76
CA ASP A 42 -9.59 -3.66 2.90
C ASP A 42 -10.31 -2.67 3.83
N ALA A 43 -9.73 -2.36 4.99
CA ALA A 43 -10.28 -1.37 5.92
C ALA A 43 -10.33 0.05 5.32
N THR A 44 -9.39 0.40 4.45
CA THR A 44 -9.39 1.70 3.75
C THR A 44 -10.51 1.74 2.71
N ASP A 45 -10.72 0.67 1.96
CA ASP A 45 -11.79 0.57 0.96
C ASP A 45 -13.18 0.61 1.63
N ASP A 46 -13.35 -0.10 2.75
CA ASP A 46 -14.56 -0.03 3.57
C ASP A 46 -14.82 1.40 4.08
N TYR A 47 -13.77 2.07 4.57
CA TYR A 47 -13.86 3.44 5.05
C TYR A 47 -14.22 4.42 3.93
N LEU A 48 -13.59 4.32 2.76
CA LEU A 48 -13.88 5.17 1.61
C LEU A 48 -15.32 4.96 1.12
N THR A 49 -15.80 3.72 1.11
CA THR A 49 -17.19 3.39 0.77
C THR A 49 -18.17 4.03 1.76
N ALA A 50 -17.92 3.89 3.06
CA ALA A 50 -18.75 4.51 4.09
C ALA A 50 -18.74 6.05 4.00
N LEU A 51 -17.57 6.64 3.73
CA LEU A 51 -17.43 8.08 3.57
C LEU A 51 -18.22 8.58 2.35
N ALA A 52 -18.12 7.90 1.21
CA ALA A 52 -18.89 8.25 0.02
C ALA A 52 -20.41 8.15 0.25
N GLN A 53 -20.87 7.20 1.07
CA GLN A 53 -22.28 7.12 1.47
C GLN A 53 -22.69 8.28 2.40
N GLU A 54 -21.80 8.74 3.28
CA GLU A 54 -22.06 9.84 4.21
C GLU A 54 -22.09 11.20 3.50
N VAL A 55 -21.09 11.49 2.65
CA VAL A 55 -20.89 12.84 2.07
C VAL A 55 -21.21 12.93 0.58
N GLY A 56 -21.48 11.80 -0.07
CA GLY A 56 -21.66 11.69 -1.52
C GLY A 56 -20.34 11.60 -2.29
N GLU A 57 -20.41 11.09 -3.52
CA GLU A 57 -19.26 11.02 -4.42
C GLU A 57 -18.81 12.42 -4.88
N PRO A 58 -17.49 12.68 -5.02
CA PRO A 58 -17.00 13.95 -5.53
C PRO A 58 -17.47 14.22 -6.96
N THR A 59 -18.08 15.39 -7.17
CA THR A 59 -18.44 15.83 -8.53
C THR A 59 -17.19 16.28 -9.30
N PRO A 60 -17.20 16.21 -10.64
CA PRO A 60 -16.10 16.71 -11.47
C PRO A 60 -15.72 18.18 -11.20
N ARG A 61 -16.71 19.01 -10.86
CA ARG A 61 -16.48 20.42 -10.49
C ARG A 61 -15.72 20.53 -9.16
N GLN A 62 -16.06 19.70 -8.17
CA GLN A 62 -15.34 19.67 -6.89
C GLN A 62 -13.91 19.18 -7.06
N LEU A 63 -13.69 18.15 -7.88
CA LEU A 63 -12.35 17.65 -8.21
C LEU A 63 -11.50 18.72 -8.90
N SER A 64 -12.04 19.40 -9.92
CA SER A 64 -11.34 20.50 -10.61
C SER A 64 -10.98 21.65 -9.65
N ARG A 65 -11.89 21.99 -8.72
CA ARG A 65 -11.61 22.97 -7.68
C ARG A 65 -10.50 22.50 -6.75
N ALA A 66 -10.52 21.25 -6.30
CA ALA A 66 -9.49 20.67 -5.44
C ALA A 66 -8.10 20.73 -6.12
N ASP A 67 -8.01 20.36 -7.40
CA ASP A 67 -6.78 20.46 -8.18
C ASP A 67 -6.24 21.89 -8.25
N SER A 68 -7.13 22.87 -8.46
CA SER A 68 -6.76 24.29 -8.48
C SER A 68 -6.15 24.76 -7.16
N ILE A 69 -6.66 24.23 -6.03
CA ILE A 69 -6.16 24.52 -4.68
C ILE A 69 -4.78 23.90 -4.50
N VAL A 70 -4.59 22.63 -4.85
CA VAL A 70 -3.30 21.93 -4.75
C VAL A 70 -2.23 22.65 -5.57
N ARG A 71 -2.54 23.03 -6.82
CA ARG A 71 -1.62 23.81 -7.69
C ARG A 71 -1.24 25.14 -7.04
N ARG A 72 -2.19 25.88 -6.47
CA ARG A 72 -1.92 27.15 -5.79
C ARG A 72 -1.00 26.97 -4.58
N ILE A 73 -1.21 25.93 -3.79
CA ILE A 73 -0.37 25.62 -2.62
C ILE A 73 1.07 25.32 -3.07
N ARG A 74 1.25 24.45 -4.07
CA ARG A 74 2.58 24.13 -4.61
C ARG A 74 3.31 25.37 -5.12
N ASN A 75 2.64 26.20 -5.92
CA ASN A 75 3.25 27.42 -6.47
C ASN A 75 3.64 28.42 -5.37
N ARG A 76 2.87 28.52 -4.29
CA ARG A 76 3.22 29.39 -3.16
C ARG A 76 4.44 28.88 -2.38
N GLN A 77 4.60 27.56 -2.22
CA GLN A 77 5.79 26.98 -1.58
C GLN A 77 7.06 27.20 -2.40
N VAL A 78 6.97 27.07 -3.74
CA VAL A 78 8.10 27.34 -4.64
C VAL A 78 8.53 28.80 -4.56
N ASN A 79 7.57 29.74 -4.51
CA ASN A 79 7.87 31.17 -4.41
C ASN A 79 8.38 31.62 -3.03
N GLN A 80 8.32 30.78 -1.99
CA GLN A 80 8.87 31.08 -0.66
C GLN A 80 10.29 30.50 -0.45
N ALA A 81 10.75 29.63 -1.36
CA ALA A 81 12.04 28.94 -1.26
C ALA A 81 13.12 29.50 -2.21
N GLY A 82 12.83 30.59 -2.93
CA GLY A 82 13.76 31.33 -3.79
C GLY A 82 13.79 32.80 -3.40
#